data_AF-A0A520HWL2-F1
#
_entry.id   AF-A0A520HWL2-F1
#
_cell.length_a   1.000
_cell.length_b   1.000
_cell.length_c   1.000
_cell.angle_alpha   90.00
_cell.angle_beta   90.00
_cell.angle_gamma   90.00
#
_symmetry.space_group_name_H-M   'P 1'
#
loop_
_entity.id
_entity.type
_entity.pdbx_description
1 polymer ?
#
loop_
_entity_poly.entity_id
_entity_poly.type
_entity_poly.pdbx_seq_one_letter_code
_entity_poly.pdbx_strand_id
1 'polypeptide(L)'
;MTRQGDQGFTDADAFDLRNPRYGLIVGYRTQRVTLESGVTTLPVYTGHRFVANPNFVVGSAVRVTYWQFPLTVQYTVWQPAKRLALNALAGLAFNTELDESLLPPTSQGTFSMTNPDGSQTITQSTVTVAYRKSFLSSTLGVALNYQVLRQFDVNVQANRLFSSNGIISQTAQLQQGGNSSIYNVRAQAGASG
;
A
#
# COMPACT_ATOMS: atom_id res chain seq x y z
N MET A 1 5.57 -18.13 -21.00
CA MET A 1 6.99 -18.30 -20.62
C MET A 1 7.18 -17.72 -19.23
N THR A 2 7.24 -18.59 -18.23
CA THR A 2 7.61 -18.26 -16.86
C THR A 2 9.11 -17.98 -16.84
N ARG A 3 9.52 -16.77 -16.42
CA ARG A 3 10.94 -16.40 -16.35
C ARG A 3 11.59 -17.20 -15.22
N GLN A 4 12.65 -17.93 -15.56
CA GLN A 4 13.44 -18.78 -14.66
C GLN A 4 14.35 -17.95 -13.73
N GLY A 5 13.83 -16.84 -13.19
CA GLY A 5 14.54 -15.87 -12.33
C GLY A 5 13.63 -15.14 -11.34
N ASP A 6 12.32 -15.43 -11.32
CA ASP A 6 11.37 -14.85 -10.36
C ASP A 6 11.48 -15.49 -8.95
N GLN A 7 12.56 -16.20 -8.63
CA GLN A 7 12.81 -16.73 -7.28
C GLN A 7 13.09 -15.64 -6.23
N GLY A 8 13.18 -14.37 -6.65
CA GLY A 8 13.39 -13.21 -5.76
C GLY A 8 12.12 -12.48 -5.32
N PHE A 9 10.93 -12.81 -5.85
CA PHE A 9 9.67 -12.24 -5.36
C PHE A 9 9.05 -13.19 -4.34
N THR A 10 9.62 -13.26 -3.14
CA THR A 10 9.03 -14.06 -2.04
C THR A 10 7.68 -13.51 -1.55
N ASP A 11 7.32 -12.28 -1.94
CA ASP A 11 6.03 -11.65 -1.61
C ASP A 11 5.35 -11.09 -2.86
N ALA A 12 5.15 -11.91 -3.89
CA ALA A 12 4.22 -11.58 -4.98
C ALA A 12 2.79 -11.25 -4.45
N ASP A 13 2.48 -11.68 -3.22
CA ASP A 13 1.26 -11.37 -2.48
C ASP A 13 1.18 -9.93 -1.96
N ALA A 14 2.29 -9.18 -1.93
CA ALA A 14 2.28 -7.79 -1.50
C ALA A 14 1.49 -6.91 -2.48
N PHE A 15 1.51 -7.17 -3.79
CA PHE A 15 0.72 -6.39 -4.74
C PHE A 15 -0.59 -7.07 -5.18
N ASP A 16 -0.99 -8.15 -4.49
CA ASP A 16 -2.22 -8.84 -4.84
C ASP A 16 -3.46 -8.02 -4.43
N LEU A 17 -4.08 -7.40 -5.44
CA LEU A 17 -5.36 -6.67 -5.34
C LEU A 17 -6.54 -7.59 -4.97
N ARG A 18 -6.34 -8.92 -4.93
CA ARG A 18 -7.37 -9.91 -4.57
C ARG A 18 -7.59 -10.08 -3.08
N ASN A 19 -6.97 -9.27 -2.22
CA ASN A 19 -7.27 -9.26 -0.79
C ASN A 19 -8.39 -8.25 -0.48
N PRO A 20 -9.68 -8.67 -0.47
CA PRO A 20 -10.78 -7.82 -0.05
C PRO A 20 -10.53 -7.36 1.38
N ARG A 21 -10.79 -6.09 1.61
CA ARG A 21 -10.67 -5.49 2.94
C ARG A 21 -12.03 -5.25 3.49
N TYR A 22 -12.11 -5.44 4.80
CA TYR A 22 -13.33 -5.29 5.55
C TYR A 22 -13.17 -4.14 6.52
N GLY A 23 -14.28 -3.46 6.73
CA GLY A 23 -14.40 -2.36 7.66
C GLY A 23 -15.87 -2.12 7.93
N LEU A 24 -16.13 -1.42 9.02
CA LEU A 24 -17.45 -0.99 9.39
C LEU A 24 -17.45 0.53 9.40
N ILE A 25 -18.36 1.13 8.64
CA ILE A 25 -18.58 2.58 8.62
C ILE A 25 -20.03 2.81 9.02
N VAL A 26 -20.22 3.71 9.97
CA VAL A 26 -21.52 4.20 10.40
C VAL A 26 -21.60 5.66 10.01
N GLY A 27 -22.74 6.04 9.43
CA GLY A 27 -22.93 7.40 8.93
C GLY A 27 -24.28 7.97 9.33
N TYR A 28 -24.30 9.28 9.51
CA TYR A 28 -25.52 10.06 9.64
C TYR A 28 -25.72 10.90 8.37
N ARG A 29 -26.85 10.67 7.69
CA ARG A 29 -27.20 11.34 6.44
C ARG A 29 -28.28 12.38 6.68
N THR A 30 -27.99 13.59 6.23
CA THR A 30 -28.96 14.68 6.06
C THR A 30 -29.39 14.79 4.58
N GLN A 31 -30.08 15.86 4.19
CA GLN A 31 -30.53 16.03 2.81
C GLN A 31 -29.39 16.09 1.78
N ARG A 32 -28.27 16.73 2.12
CA ARG A 32 -27.13 16.92 1.19
C ARG A 32 -25.78 16.54 1.77
N VAL A 33 -25.70 16.34 3.08
CA VAL A 33 -24.44 16.05 3.78
C VAL A 33 -24.55 14.70 4.47
N THR A 34 -23.55 13.87 4.28
CA THR A 34 -23.38 12.63 5.05
C THR A 34 -22.10 12.73 5.84
N LEU A 35 -22.19 12.54 7.16
CA LEU A 35 -21.03 12.40 8.02
C LEU A 35 -20.83 10.92 8.32
N GLU A 36 -19.63 10.41 8.12
CA GLU A 36 -19.29 9.00 8.26
C GLU A 36 -18.05 8.84 9.13
N SER A 37 -18.07 7.81 9.96
CA SER A 37 -16.90 7.38 10.73
C SER A 37 -16.95 5.89 10.99
N GLY A 38 -15.82 5.29 11.35
CA GLY A 38 -15.77 3.87 11.64
C GLY A 38 -14.35 3.36 11.70
N VAL A 39 -14.19 2.12 11.24
CA VAL A 39 -12.92 1.42 11.26
C VAL A 39 -12.76 0.63 9.96
N THR A 40 -11.61 0.78 9.32
CA THR A 40 -11.25 0.08 8.08
C THR A 40 -9.78 -0.33 8.12
N THR A 41 -9.33 -1.16 7.20
CA THR A 41 -7.92 -1.53 7.08
C THR A 41 -7.26 -0.84 5.88
N LEU A 42 -6.09 -0.25 6.12
CA LEU A 42 -5.26 0.45 5.14
C LEU A 42 -3.85 -0.15 5.14
N PRO A 43 -3.56 -1.14 4.30
CA PRO A 43 -2.20 -1.49 3.98
C PRO A 43 -1.53 -0.46 3.09
N VAL A 44 -0.27 -0.22 3.41
CA VAL A 44 0.67 0.58 2.68
C VAL A 44 1.79 -0.36 2.22
N TYR A 45 2.16 -0.23 0.95
CA TYR A 45 3.10 -1.12 0.29
C TYR A 45 4.33 -0.34 -0.12
N THR A 46 5.50 -0.88 0.17
CA THR A 46 6.77 -0.38 -0.36
C THR A 46 7.58 -1.54 -0.89
N GLY A 47 8.49 -1.26 -1.80
CA GLY A 47 9.33 -2.29 -2.37
C GLY A 47 10.41 -1.71 -3.26
N HIS A 48 11.38 -2.55 -3.59
CA HIS A 48 12.38 -2.22 -4.59
C HIS A 48 12.64 -3.40 -5.51
N ARG A 49 13.17 -3.06 -6.68
CA ARG A 49 13.59 -4.01 -7.70
C ARG A 49 14.96 -3.59 -8.20
N PHE A 50 15.92 -4.47 -8.06
CA PHE A 50 17.27 -4.33 -8.60
C PHE A 50 17.47 -5.33 -9.73
N VAL A 51 17.87 -4.82 -10.89
CA VAL A 51 18.12 -5.64 -12.08
C VAL A 51 19.63 -5.74 -12.25
N ALA A 52 20.21 -6.85 -11.78
CA ALA A 52 21.64 -7.11 -11.92
C ALA A 52 22.00 -7.47 -13.38
N ASN A 53 21.12 -8.22 -14.05
CA ASN A 53 21.13 -8.44 -15.49
C ASN A 53 19.69 -8.75 -15.98
N PRO A 54 19.43 -8.80 -17.31
CA PRO A 54 18.07 -9.03 -17.84
C PRO A 54 17.37 -10.30 -17.34
N ASN A 55 18.15 -11.29 -16.87
CA ASN A 55 17.67 -12.59 -16.39
C ASN A 55 17.79 -12.77 -14.86
N PHE A 56 18.35 -11.78 -14.15
CA PHE A 56 18.63 -11.83 -12.72
C PHE A 56 18.15 -10.55 -12.03
N VAL A 57 17.01 -10.68 -11.36
CA VAL A 57 16.33 -9.60 -10.67
C VAL A 57 16.25 -9.98 -9.20
N VAL A 58 16.71 -9.07 -8.34
CA VAL A 58 16.57 -9.17 -6.89
C VAL A 58 15.59 -8.08 -6.46
N GLY A 59 14.57 -8.46 -5.69
CA GLY A 59 13.57 -7.51 -5.23
C GLY A 59 13.03 -7.91 -3.87
N SER A 60 12.37 -6.97 -3.23
CA SER A 60 11.61 -7.22 -2.01
C SER A 60 10.46 -6.23 -1.95
N ALA A 61 9.32 -6.70 -1.48
CA ALA A 61 8.14 -5.88 -1.22
C ALA A 61 7.70 -6.14 0.22
N VAL A 62 7.19 -5.10 0.88
CA VAL A 62 6.73 -5.16 2.25
C VAL A 62 5.37 -4.49 2.33
N ARG A 63 4.46 -5.15 3.05
CA ARG A 63 3.14 -4.65 3.40
C ARG A 63 3.09 -4.37 4.90
N VAL A 64 2.66 -3.18 5.28
CA VAL A 64 2.26 -2.88 6.66
C VAL A 64 0.79 -2.49 6.65
N THR A 65 -0.02 -3.17 7.46
CA THR A 65 -1.47 -2.95 7.54
C THR A 65 -1.80 -2.04 8.71
N TYR A 66 -2.41 -0.90 8.42
CA TYR A 66 -2.90 0.01 9.45
C TYR A 66 -4.40 -0.18 9.67
N TRP A 67 -4.82 -0.09 10.92
CA TRP A 67 -6.20 0.20 11.27
C TRP A 67 -6.44 1.69 11.08
N GLN A 68 -7.39 2.01 10.22
CA GLN A 68 -7.77 3.37 9.88
C GLN A 68 -9.11 3.72 10.51
N PHE A 69 -9.13 4.84 11.22
CA PHE A 69 -10.31 5.44 11.83
C PHE A 69 -10.65 6.73 11.09
N PRO A 70 -11.44 6.67 10.01
CA PRO A 70 -11.77 7.84 9.22
C PRO A 70 -12.88 8.66 9.89
N LEU A 71 -12.84 9.96 9.60
CA LEU A 71 -13.94 10.90 9.76
C LEU A 71 -14.12 11.61 8.42
N THR A 72 -15.17 11.24 7.69
CA THR A 72 -15.42 11.70 6.32
C THR A 72 -16.74 12.45 6.22
N VAL A 73 -16.74 13.51 5.42
CA VAL A 73 -17.91 14.29 5.05
C VAL A 73 -18.11 14.11 3.55
N GLN A 74 -19.31 13.69 3.17
CA GLN A 74 -19.76 13.65 1.79
C GLN A 74 -20.79 14.74 1.54
N TYR A 75 -20.63 15.49 0.44
CA TYR A 75 -21.58 16.51 -0.01
C TYR A 75 -22.16 16.11 -1.37
N THR A 76 -23.48 16.04 -1.48
CA THR A 76 -24.17 15.78 -2.76
C THR A 76 -24.04 16.96 -3.70
N VAL A 77 -23.14 16.81 -4.68
CA VAL A 77 -22.87 17.80 -5.71
C VAL A 77 -23.90 17.73 -6.84
N TRP A 78 -24.41 16.53 -7.13
CA TRP A 78 -25.32 16.32 -8.24
C TRP A 78 -26.23 15.13 -8.00
N GLN A 79 -27.51 15.27 -8.31
CA GLN A 79 -28.51 14.21 -8.17
C GLN A 79 -29.31 14.07 -9.48
N PRO A 80 -28.78 13.33 -10.48
CA PRO A 80 -29.43 13.19 -11.78
C PRO A 80 -30.76 12.45 -11.73
N ALA A 81 -30.94 11.57 -10.74
CA ALA A 81 -32.16 10.80 -10.56
C ALA A 81 -32.46 10.64 -9.07
N LYS A 82 -33.73 10.37 -8.73
CA LYS A 82 -34.15 10.18 -7.33
C LYS A 82 -33.31 9.16 -6.57
N ARG A 83 -32.83 8.12 -7.27
CA ARG A 83 -32.06 7.01 -6.70
C ARG A 83 -30.54 7.13 -6.90
N LEU A 84 -30.05 8.12 -7.64
CA LEU A 84 -28.63 8.23 -8.01
C LEU A 84 -28.09 9.60 -7.57
N ALA A 85 -27.04 9.58 -6.75
CA ALA A 85 -26.38 10.80 -6.27
C ALA A 85 -24.87 10.69 -6.43
N LEU A 86 -24.26 11.76 -6.95
CA LEU A 86 -22.83 11.97 -6.97
C LEU A 86 -22.46 12.91 -5.83
N ASN A 87 -21.47 12.50 -5.03
CA ASN A 87 -20.98 13.25 -3.89
C ASN A 87 -19.49 13.58 -4.04
N ALA A 88 -19.09 14.75 -3.57
CA ALA A 88 -17.71 15.04 -3.23
C ALA A 88 -17.43 14.55 -1.80
N LEU A 89 -16.25 14.00 -1.55
CA LEU A 89 -15.82 13.47 -0.27
C LEU A 89 -14.56 14.20 0.21
N ALA A 90 -14.54 14.57 1.48
CA ALA A 90 -13.35 15.04 2.16
C ALA A 90 -13.31 14.47 3.59
N GLY A 91 -12.11 14.24 4.12
CA GLY A 91 -12.01 13.73 5.48
C GLY A 91 -10.59 13.68 6.02
N LEU A 92 -10.51 13.27 7.27
CA LEU A 92 -9.28 13.00 7.99
C LEU A 92 -9.35 11.58 8.54
N ALA A 93 -8.21 10.95 8.77
CA ALA A 93 -8.15 9.66 9.41
C ALA A 93 -6.94 9.56 10.33
N PHE A 94 -7.15 8.89 11.46
CA PHE A 94 -6.06 8.39 12.29
C PHE A 94 -5.76 6.95 11.87
N ASN A 95 -4.48 6.66 11.61
CA ASN A 95 -4.03 5.35 11.17
C ASN A 95 -3.04 4.83 12.20
N THR A 96 -3.24 3.60 12.66
CA THR A 96 -2.34 2.96 13.62
C THR A 96 -2.12 1.50 13.25
N GLU A 97 -0.87 1.09 13.36
CA GLU A 97 -0.44 -0.29 13.29
C GLU A 97 -0.70 -0.89 14.69
N LEU A 98 -1.41 -2.01 14.75
CA LEU A 98 -1.86 -2.64 16.00
C LEU A 98 -1.14 -3.97 16.29
N ASP A 99 -0.40 -4.51 15.32
CA ASP A 99 0.45 -5.67 15.55
C ASP A 99 1.73 -5.22 16.28
N GLU A 100 2.24 -6.05 17.19
CA GLU A 100 3.46 -5.72 17.92
C GLU A 100 4.69 -6.09 17.08
N SER A 101 5.27 -5.15 16.32
CA SER A 101 6.70 -5.22 15.99
C SER A 101 7.48 -4.26 16.87
N LEU A 102 8.15 -4.80 17.89
CA LEU A 102 8.99 -4.03 18.82
C LEU A 102 10.30 -3.54 18.17
N LEU A 103 10.67 -4.07 16.99
CA LEU A 103 11.86 -3.68 16.24
C LEU A 103 11.57 -3.57 14.74
N PRO A 104 12.26 -2.66 14.01
CA PRO A 104 12.21 -2.63 12.56
C PRO A 104 12.78 -3.94 12.01
N PRO A 105 12.02 -4.74 11.23
CA PRO A 105 12.53 -6.01 10.74
C PRO A 105 13.72 -5.76 9.80
N THR A 106 14.83 -6.40 10.12
CA THR A 106 16.00 -6.49 9.24
C THR A 106 16.10 -7.91 8.74
N SER A 107 16.15 -8.10 7.43
CA SER A 107 16.34 -9.40 6.80
C SER A 107 17.58 -9.36 5.91
N GLN A 108 18.29 -10.50 5.87
CA GLN A 108 19.42 -10.69 4.98
C GLN A 108 19.13 -11.85 4.04
N GLY A 109 19.38 -11.63 2.75
CA GLY A 109 19.21 -12.63 1.70
C GLY A 109 20.47 -12.74 0.87
N THR A 110 20.78 -13.95 0.43
CA THR A 110 21.83 -14.21 -0.58
C THR A 110 21.18 -14.86 -1.78
N PHE A 111 21.27 -14.21 -2.93
CA PHE A 111 20.73 -14.68 -4.20
C PHE A 111 21.90 -15.07 -5.09
N SER A 112 21.82 -16.20 -5.78
CA SER A 112 22.88 -16.63 -6.69
C SER A 112 22.31 -17.07 -8.02
N MET A 113 23.07 -16.83 -9.09
CA MET A 113 22.77 -17.29 -10.44
C MET A 113 24.03 -17.84 -11.07
N THR A 114 23.92 -19.01 -11.72
CA THR A 114 24.99 -19.54 -12.57
C THR A 114 24.83 -18.96 -13.97
N ASN A 115 25.85 -18.26 -14.45
CA ASN A 115 25.93 -17.68 -15.78
C ASN A 115 26.16 -18.78 -16.84
N PRO A 116 25.84 -18.54 -18.13
CA PRO A 116 26.07 -19.50 -19.20
C PRO A 116 27.52 -19.95 -19.38
N ASP A 117 28.47 -19.11 -18.95
CA ASP A 117 29.91 -19.39 -18.97
C ASP A 117 30.40 -20.21 -17.75
N GLY A 118 29.48 -20.62 -16.86
CA GLY A 118 29.79 -21.37 -15.65
C GLY A 118 30.22 -20.52 -14.45
N SER A 119 30.38 -19.20 -14.63
CA SER A 119 30.64 -18.29 -13.50
C SER A 119 29.41 -18.11 -12.62
N GLN A 120 29.59 -17.74 -11.35
CA GLN A 120 28.48 -17.43 -10.45
C GLN A 120 28.38 -15.94 -10.17
N THR A 121 27.17 -15.40 -10.32
CA THR A 121 26.81 -14.09 -9.81
C THR A 121 26.12 -14.26 -8.47
N ILE A 122 26.69 -13.70 -7.40
CA ILE A 122 26.09 -13.70 -6.07
C ILE A 122 25.67 -12.28 -5.73
N THR A 123 24.44 -12.07 -5.30
CA THR A 123 23.96 -10.79 -4.78
C THR A 123 23.53 -10.96 -3.33
N GLN A 124 24.23 -10.29 -2.43
CA GLN A 124 23.83 -10.17 -1.04
C GLN A 124 22.92 -8.96 -0.89
N SER A 125 21.83 -9.11 -0.13
CA SER A 125 20.87 -8.07 0.16
C SER A 125 20.65 -7.98 1.66
N THR A 126 20.87 -6.80 2.24
CA THR A 126 20.42 -6.47 3.60
C THR A 126 19.29 -5.48 3.49
N VAL A 127 18.10 -5.86 3.96
CA VAL A 127 16.88 -5.07 3.91
C VAL A 127 16.52 -4.62 5.32
N THR A 128 16.33 -3.33 5.51
CA THR A 128 15.79 -2.75 6.74
C THR A 128 14.50 -2.04 6.43
N VAL A 129 13.44 -2.36 7.17
CA VAL A 129 12.13 -1.71 7.05
C VAL A 129 11.91 -0.85 8.28
N ALA A 130 11.69 0.45 8.09
CA ALA A 130 11.23 1.34 9.14
C ALA A 130 9.83 1.85 8.79
N TYR A 131 8.91 1.75 9.74
CA TYR A 131 7.54 2.25 9.57
C TYR A 131 7.09 3.02 10.80
N ARG A 132 6.14 3.94 10.61
CA ARG A 132 5.55 4.70 11.72
C ARG A 132 4.46 3.87 12.38
N LYS A 133 4.45 3.80 13.71
CA LYS A 133 3.36 3.14 14.46
C LYS A 133 2.01 3.80 14.21
N SER A 134 1.98 5.13 14.11
CA SER A 134 0.76 5.87 13.79
C SER A 134 1.02 7.10 12.93
N PHE A 135 0.01 7.51 12.16
CA PHE A 135 0.04 8.72 11.35
C PHE A 135 -1.36 9.26 11.06
N LEU A 136 -1.43 10.57 10.82
CA LEU A 136 -2.63 11.22 10.31
C LEU A 136 -2.62 11.25 8.78
N SER A 137 -3.78 11.02 8.18
CA SER A 137 -3.99 11.24 6.76
C SER A 137 -5.21 12.12 6.52
N SER A 138 -5.25 12.79 5.38
CA SER A 138 -6.45 13.37 4.82
C SER A 138 -6.89 12.58 3.59
N THR A 139 -8.17 12.67 3.25
CA THR A 139 -8.74 12.04 2.07
C THR A 139 -9.56 13.05 1.29
N LEU A 140 -9.46 12.99 -0.04
CA LEU A 140 -10.34 13.68 -0.96
C LEU A 140 -10.80 12.69 -2.02
N GLY A 141 -12.07 12.76 -2.42
CA GLY A 141 -12.60 11.79 -3.35
C GLY A 141 -13.97 12.15 -3.90
N VAL A 142 -14.52 11.18 -4.62
CA VAL A 142 -15.88 11.21 -5.15
C VAL A 142 -16.58 9.91 -4.82
N ALA A 143 -17.87 9.98 -4.56
CA ALA A 143 -18.71 8.84 -4.26
C ALA A 143 -19.95 8.82 -5.14
N LEU A 144 -20.25 7.66 -5.72
CA LEU A 144 -21.50 7.41 -6.43
C LEU A 144 -22.41 6.54 -5.55
N ASN A 145 -23.58 7.06 -5.23
CA ASN A 145 -24.58 6.39 -4.41
C ASN A 145 -25.77 6.00 -5.26
N TYR A 146 -26.12 4.72 -5.25
CA TYR A 146 -27.30 4.20 -5.92
C TYR A 146 -28.22 3.47 -4.93
N GLN A 147 -29.45 3.96 -4.80
CA GLN A 147 -30.48 3.32 -3.98
C GLN A 147 -31.11 2.14 -4.74
N VAL A 148 -30.78 0.92 -4.31
CA VAL A 148 -31.33 -0.31 -4.91
C VAL A 148 -32.74 -0.56 -4.36
N LEU A 149 -32.88 -0.49 -3.04
CA LEU A 149 -34.14 -0.66 -2.30
C LEU A 149 -34.25 0.43 -1.23
N ARG A 150 -35.42 0.58 -0.60
CA ARG A 150 -35.65 1.62 0.43
C ARG A 150 -34.67 1.58 1.60
N GLN A 151 -34.09 0.42 1.89
CA GLN A 151 -33.18 0.16 3.02
C GLN A 151 -31.74 -0.17 2.57
N PHE A 152 -31.51 -0.31 1.26
CA PHE A 152 -30.23 -0.80 0.72
C PHE A 152 -29.73 0.13 -0.37
N ASP A 153 -28.57 0.70 -0.11
CA ASP A 153 -27.81 1.54 -1.03
C ASP A 153 -26.51 0.83 -1.41
N VAL A 154 -26.09 0.99 -2.66
CA VAL A 154 -24.75 0.66 -3.12
C VAL A 154 -23.96 1.96 -3.24
N ASN A 155 -22.79 1.98 -2.63
CA ASN A 155 -21.90 3.13 -2.65
C ASN A 155 -20.55 2.70 -3.26
N VAL A 156 -20.10 3.46 -4.25
CA VAL A 156 -18.78 3.29 -4.88
C VAL A 156 -17.98 4.56 -4.66
N GLN A 157 -16.81 4.44 -4.03
CA GLN A 157 -15.94 5.56 -3.72
C GLN A 157 -14.59 5.44 -4.43
N ALA A 158 -14.13 6.56 -4.96
CA ALA A 158 -12.76 6.74 -5.42
C ALA A 158 -12.11 7.84 -4.58
N ASN A 159 -11.14 7.44 -3.75
CA ASN A 159 -10.52 8.30 -2.75
C ASN A 159 -9.02 8.39 -2.99
N ARG A 160 -8.47 9.60 -2.86
CA ARG A 160 -7.05 9.84 -2.76
C ARG A 160 -6.71 10.21 -1.33
N LEU A 161 -5.83 9.40 -0.72
CA LEU A 161 -5.29 9.69 0.60
C LEU A 161 -4.02 10.54 0.47
N PHE A 162 -3.80 11.37 1.48
CA PHE A 162 -2.66 12.27 1.64
C PHE A 162 -2.09 12.10 3.05
N SER A 163 -0.78 11.91 3.18
CA SER A 163 -0.07 11.95 4.47
C SER A 163 1.19 12.79 4.36
N SER A 164 1.53 13.51 5.43
CA SER A 164 2.83 14.18 5.51
C SER A 164 3.91 13.16 5.87
N ASN A 165 4.88 12.98 4.96
CA ASN A 165 6.06 12.09 5.03
C ASN A 165 5.83 10.63 4.58
N GLY A 166 6.94 9.97 4.24
CA GLY A 166 6.99 8.51 4.06
C GLY A 166 6.58 7.80 5.36
N ILE A 167 5.55 6.97 5.25
CA ILE A 167 4.98 6.17 6.34
C ILE A 167 5.81 4.91 6.54
N ILE A 168 6.24 4.31 5.43
CA ILE A 168 7.11 3.15 5.39
C ILE A 168 8.33 3.52 4.55
N SER A 169 9.51 3.15 5.02
CA SER A 169 10.73 3.19 4.25
C SER A 169 11.41 1.84 4.28
N GLN A 170 11.92 1.43 3.13
CA GLN A 170 12.72 0.25 2.97
C GLN A 170 14.08 0.68 2.42
N THR A 171 15.15 0.30 3.10
CA THR A 171 16.51 0.46 2.60
C THR A 171 17.10 -0.90 2.32
N ALA A 172 17.69 -1.06 1.14
CA ALA A 172 18.39 -2.26 0.75
C ALA A 172 19.84 -1.93 0.38
N GLN A 173 20.77 -2.72 0.90
CA GLN A 173 22.17 -2.70 0.48
C GLN A 173 22.42 -3.93 -0.37
N LEU A 174 22.90 -3.72 -1.59
CA LEU A 174 23.13 -4.77 -2.56
C LEU A 174 24.62 -4.80 -2.93
N GLN A 175 25.23 -5.98 -2.81
CA GLN A 175 26.62 -6.21 -3.23
C GLN A 175 26.67 -7.42 -4.14
N GLN A 176 27.29 -7.25 -5.32
CA GLN A 176 27.41 -8.29 -6.34
C GLN A 176 28.83 -8.89 -6.33
N GLY A 177 28.94 -10.21 -6.31
CA GLY A 177 30.22 -10.92 -6.43
C GLY A 177 30.97 -10.51 -7.70
N GLY A 178 32.25 -10.19 -7.56
CA GLY A 178 33.08 -9.64 -8.64
C GLY A 178 33.00 -8.12 -8.81
N ASN A 179 32.14 -7.43 -8.07
CA ASN A 179 32.03 -5.98 -8.02
C ASN A 179 32.11 -5.48 -6.57
N SER A 180 33.12 -4.68 -6.24
CA SER A 180 33.30 -4.14 -4.88
C SER A 180 32.33 -3.00 -4.55
N SER A 181 31.55 -2.51 -5.51
CA SER A 181 30.58 -1.44 -5.29
C SER A 181 29.37 -1.94 -4.50
N ILE A 182 28.98 -1.15 -3.48
CA ILE A 182 27.76 -1.33 -2.72
C ILE A 182 26.70 -0.40 -3.30
N TYR A 183 25.57 -0.98 -3.71
CA TYR A 183 24.40 -0.23 -4.19
C TYR A 183 23.41 -0.04 -3.04
N ASN A 184 23.17 1.22 -2.67
CA ASN A 184 22.15 1.56 -1.68
C ASN A 184 20.86 1.96 -2.39
N VAL A 185 19.78 1.21 -2.14
CA VAL A 185 18.46 1.51 -2.66
C VAL A 185 17.56 1.94 -1.50
N ARG A 186 16.86 3.06 -1.66
CA ARG A 186 15.88 3.53 -0.69
C ARG A 186 14.52 3.68 -1.38
N ALA A 187 13.55 2.92 -0.91
CA ALA A 187 12.16 3.03 -1.29
C ALA A 187 11.35 3.62 -0.13
N GLN A 188 10.40 4.49 -0.44
CA GLN A 188 9.48 5.06 0.54
C GLN A 188 8.07 4.95 0.00
N ALA A 189 7.15 4.60 0.88
CA ALA A 189 5.73 4.66 0.63
C ALA A 189 5.09 5.59 1.66
N GLY A 190 4.32 6.54 1.17
CA GLY A 190 3.40 7.34 1.95
C GLY A 190 2.00 7.15 1.41
N ALA A 191 1.01 7.72 2.08
CA ALA A 191 -0.25 8.00 1.45
C ALA A 191 -0.09 9.26 0.59
N SER A 192 0.96 9.35 -0.23
CA SER A 192 1.28 10.55 -1.02
C SER A 192 1.90 10.14 -2.35
N GLY A 193 1.15 9.39 -3.15
CA GLY A 193 1.62 8.88 -4.45
C GLY A 193 2.26 7.51 -4.34
#